data_AF-A0A355FR47-F1
#
_entry.id   AF-A0A355FR47-F1
#
_cell.length_a   1.000
_cell.length_b   1.000
_cell.length_c   1.000
_cell.angle_alpha   90.00
_cell.angle_beta   90.00
_cell.angle_gamma   90.00
#
_symmetry.space_group_name_H-M   'P 1'
#
loop_
_entity.id
_entity.type
_entity.pdbx_description
1 polymer ?
#
loop_
_entity_poly.entity_id
_entity_poly.type
_entity_poly.pdbx_seq_one_letter_code
_entity_poly.pdbx_strand_id
1 'polypeptide(L)'
;CEVRVMLHPSLKEFHPVVAQWFIKTFGAPTPPQAEGWPRIAAGENVLLLAPTGSGKTLAAFLKVIDGLYQEMEQEESSAGGGVKILYVSPLKALNNDINRNLELPLQGIRE
;
A
#
# COMPACT_ATOMS: atom_id res chain seq x y z
N CYS A 1 -4.32 28.16 -11.89
CA CYS A 1 -3.38 27.17 -12.47
C CYS A 1 -3.52 25.86 -11.71
N GLU A 2 -4.39 24.97 -12.15
CA GLU A 2 -4.44 23.60 -11.60
C GLU A 2 -3.28 22.81 -12.19
N VAL A 3 -2.26 22.54 -11.37
CA VAL A 3 -1.26 21.54 -11.71
C VAL A 3 -1.95 20.19 -11.61
N ARG A 4 -2.44 19.68 -12.75
CA ARG A 4 -2.89 18.30 -12.88
C ARG A 4 -1.66 17.41 -12.67
N VAL A 5 -1.39 17.02 -11.42
CA VAL A 5 -0.36 16.05 -11.08
C VAL A 5 -0.72 14.77 -11.84
N MET A 6 0.06 14.43 -12.87
CA MET A 6 -0.11 13.16 -13.56
C MET A 6 0.29 12.06 -12.58
N LEU A 7 -0.72 11.37 -12.03
CA LEU A 7 -0.53 10.17 -11.22
C LEU A 7 0.36 9.17 -11.97
N HIS A 8 1.39 8.68 -11.29
CA HIS A 8 2.23 7.60 -11.83
C HIS A 8 1.34 6.41 -12.23
N PRO A 9 1.56 5.74 -13.38
CA PRO A 9 0.68 4.68 -13.86
C PRO A 9 0.38 3.59 -12.84
N SER A 10 1.36 3.23 -12.01
CA SER A 10 1.20 2.22 -10.95
C SER A 10 0.31 2.65 -9.78
N LEU A 11 -0.01 3.95 -9.64
CA LEU A 11 -0.93 4.48 -8.63
C LEU A 11 -2.36 4.65 -9.16
N LYS A 12 -2.61 4.45 -10.46
CA LYS A 12 -3.94 4.66 -11.04
C LYS A 12 -5.01 3.71 -10.52
N GLU A 13 -4.60 2.51 -10.12
CA GLU A 13 -5.48 1.46 -9.60
C GLU A 13 -5.61 1.51 -8.08
N PHE A 14 -4.98 2.51 -7.43
CA PHE A 14 -5.17 2.75 -6.00
C PHE A 14 -6.42 3.59 -5.77
N HIS A 15 -7.05 3.37 -4.62
CA HIS A 15 -8.08 4.22 -4.08
C HIS A 15 -7.55 5.66 -3.98
N PRO A 16 -8.31 6.69 -4.41
CA PRO A 16 -7.80 8.04 -4.56
C PRO A 16 -7.16 8.61 -3.30
N VAL A 17 -7.72 8.33 -2.12
CA VAL A 17 -7.19 8.82 -0.84
C VAL A 17 -5.81 8.20 -0.54
N VAL A 18 -5.63 6.92 -0.83
CA VAL A 18 -4.35 6.22 -0.62
C VAL A 18 -3.29 6.74 -1.59
N ALA A 19 -3.65 6.92 -2.86
CA ALA A 19 -2.75 7.46 -3.88
C ALA A 19 -2.31 8.91 -3.58
N GLN A 20 -3.25 9.77 -3.17
CA GLN A 20 -2.96 11.16 -2.80
C GLN A 20 -2.04 11.24 -1.57
N TRP A 21 -2.34 10.46 -0.53
CA TRP A 21 -1.48 10.38 0.65
C TRP A 21 -0.06 9.95 0.27
N PHE A 22 0.08 8.89 -0.53
CA PHE A 22 1.40 8.39 -0.95
C PHE A 22 2.21 9.47 -1.68
N ILE A 23 1.60 10.18 -2.63
CA ILE A 23 2.27 11.26 -3.38
C ILE A 23 2.67 12.39 -2.44
N LYS A 24 1.79 12.80 -1.53
CA LYS A 24 2.07 13.87 -0.56
C LYS A 24 3.23 13.50 0.37
N THR A 25 3.33 12.24 0.78
CA THR A 25 4.33 11.78 1.76
C THR A 25 5.67 11.37 1.11
N PHE A 26 5.65 10.74 -0.06
CA PHE A 26 6.84 10.12 -0.68
C PHE A 26 7.14 10.63 -2.09
N GLY A 27 6.25 11.40 -2.70
CA GLY A 27 6.40 11.91 -4.07
C GLY A 27 6.10 10.86 -5.13
N ALA A 28 7.07 10.00 -5.45
CA ALA A 28 6.98 9.05 -6.55
C ALA A 28 7.29 7.60 -6.12
N PRO A 29 6.67 6.59 -6.75
CA PRO A 29 6.94 5.19 -6.45
C PRO A 29 8.39 4.79 -6.76
N THR A 30 8.96 3.91 -5.93
CA THR A 30 10.24 3.25 -6.23
C THR A 30 10.05 2.12 -7.26
N PRO A 31 11.11 1.63 -7.92
CA PRO A 31 10.99 0.52 -8.87
C PRO A 31 10.25 -0.73 -8.34
N PRO A 32 10.58 -1.30 -7.16
CA PRO A 32 9.85 -2.47 -6.66
C PRO A 32 8.37 -2.19 -6.33
N GLN A 33 8.02 -0.92 -6.06
CA GLN A 33 6.62 -0.51 -5.87
C GLN A 33 5.90 -0.43 -7.22
N ALA A 34 6.48 0.29 -8.18
CA ALA A 34 5.91 0.49 -9.51
C ALA A 34 5.71 -0.82 -10.28
N GLU A 35 6.65 -1.75 -10.17
CA GLU A 35 6.61 -3.06 -10.82
C GLU A 35 5.73 -4.06 -10.05
N GLY A 36 5.73 -3.98 -8.72
CA GLY A 36 5.02 -4.91 -7.86
C GLY A 36 3.51 -4.69 -7.82
N TRP A 37 3.06 -3.44 -7.72
CA TRP A 37 1.65 -3.16 -7.48
C TRP A 37 0.68 -3.69 -8.54
N PRO A 38 0.94 -3.57 -9.85
CA PRO A 38 0.04 -4.12 -10.87
C PRO A 38 -0.08 -5.65 -10.77
N ARG A 39 1.01 -6.34 -10.41
CA ARG A 39 1.05 -7.80 -10.24
C ARG A 39 0.25 -8.23 -9.01
N ILE A 40 0.41 -7.51 -7.90
CA ILE A 40 -0.36 -7.77 -6.68
C ILE A 40 -1.85 -7.47 -6.93
N ALA A 41 -2.18 -6.40 -7.65
CA ALA A 41 -3.56 -6.05 -8.01
C ALA A 41 -4.22 -7.13 -8.89
N ALA A 42 -3.46 -7.80 -9.75
CA ALA A 42 -3.92 -8.92 -10.55
C ALA A 42 -4.12 -10.23 -9.74
N GLY A 43 -3.85 -10.22 -8.43
CA GLY A 43 -3.97 -11.41 -7.57
C GLY A 43 -2.82 -12.40 -7.74
N GLU A 44 -1.71 -11.99 -8.36
CA GLU A 44 -0.54 -12.86 -8.53
C GLU A 44 0.25 -13.00 -7.21
N ASN A 45 0.94 -14.14 -7.04
CA ASN A 45 1.95 -14.28 -6.00
C ASN A 45 3.21 -13.51 -6.39
N VAL A 46 3.62 -12.52 -5.59
CA VAL A 46 4.72 -11.61 -5.95
C VAL A 46 5.89 -11.74 -4.98
N LEU A 47 7.10 -11.92 -5.53
CA LEU A 47 8.37 -11.85 -4.81
C LEU A 47 9.12 -10.57 -5.20
N LEU A 48 9.20 -9.61 -4.29
CA LEU A 48 9.94 -8.36 -4.50
C LEU A 48 11.42 -8.53 -4.11
N LEU A 49 12.30 -8.61 -5.11
CA LEU A 49 13.76 -8.65 -4.94
C LEU A 49 14.36 -7.26 -5.20
N ALA A 50 14.69 -6.55 -4.12
CA ALA A 50 15.35 -5.25 -4.21
C ALA A 50 16.26 -5.02 -2.98
N PRO A 51 17.21 -4.06 -3.02
CA PRO A 51 18.04 -3.69 -1.87
C PRO A 51 17.23 -3.25 -0.64
N THR A 52 17.85 -3.27 0.55
CA THR A 52 17.29 -2.65 1.75
C THR A 52 17.05 -1.15 1.52
N GLY A 53 16.03 -0.58 2.17
CA GLY A 53 15.67 0.82 1.97
C GLY A 53 14.90 1.14 0.68
N SER A 54 14.75 0.21 -0.27
CA SER A 54 14.01 0.46 -1.53
C SER A 54 12.48 0.49 -1.40
N GLY A 55 11.93 0.47 -0.18
CA GLY A 55 10.48 0.60 0.05
C GLY A 55 9.65 -0.67 -0.19
N LYS A 56 10.26 -1.86 -0.26
CA LYS A 56 9.56 -3.15 -0.47
C LYS A 56 8.45 -3.42 0.56
N THR A 57 8.73 -3.12 1.82
CA THR A 57 7.79 -3.31 2.93
C THR A 57 6.55 -2.43 2.75
N LEU A 58 6.76 -1.14 2.45
CA LEU A 58 5.68 -0.23 2.12
C LEU A 58 4.94 -0.66 0.84
N ALA A 59 5.63 -1.23 -0.15
CA ALA A 59 4.99 -1.75 -1.36
C ALA A 59 3.90 -2.78 -1.05
N ALA A 60 4.23 -3.76 -0.19
CA ALA A 60 3.29 -4.79 0.23
C ALA A 60 2.17 -4.22 1.12
N PHE A 61 2.52 -3.44 2.16
CA PHE A 61 1.53 -2.91 3.09
C PHE A 61 0.59 -1.89 2.47
N LEU A 62 1.07 -1.02 1.59
CA LEU A 62 0.22 -0.02 0.97
C LEU A 62 -0.84 -0.65 0.07
N LYS A 63 -0.52 -1.73 -0.64
CA LYS A 63 -1.49 -2.44 -1.47
C LYS A 63 -2.56 -3.16 -0.63
N VAL A 64 -2.16 -3.64 0.54
CA VAL A 64 -3.08 -4.18 1.53
C VAL A 64 -4.05 -3.11 2.03
N ILE A 65 -3.55 -1.93 2.41
CA ILE A 65 -4.40 -0.83 2.88
C ILE A 65 -5.34 -0.37 1.78
N ASP A 66 -4.83 -0.23 0.56
CA ASP A 66 -5.61 0.06 -0.64
C ASP A 66 -6.79 -0.90 -0.83
N GLY A 67 -6.55 -2.21 -0.76
CA GLY A 67 -7.60 -3.21 -0.86
C GLY A 67 -8.69 -3.05 0.21
N LEU A 68 -8.32 -2.73 1.44
CA LEU A 68 -9.28 -2.47 2.52
C LEU A 68 -10.15 -1.23 2.25
N TYR A 69 -9.58 -0.15 1.71
CA TYR A 69 -10.35 1.04 1.33
C TYR A 69 -11.31 0.74 0.17
N GLN A 70 -10.87 -0.04 -0.81
CA GLN A 70 -11.72 -0.46 -1.95
C GLN A 70 -12.87 -1.38 -1.49
N GLU A 71 -12.61 -2.33 -0.58
CA GLU A 71 -13.64 -3.17 0.05
C GLU A 71 -14.68 -2.34 0.81
N MET A 72 -14.25 -1.30 1.54
CA MET A 72 -15.15 -0.41 2.29
C MET A 72 -16.06 0.42 1.37
N GLU A 73 -15.55 0.89 0.22
CA GLU A 73 -16.31 1.71 -0.72
C GLU A 73 -17.37 0.89 -1.49
N GLN A 74 -17.11 -0.39 -1.73
CA GLN A 74 -18.00 -1.26 -2.52
C GLN A 74 -19.25 -1.73 -1.76
N GLU A 75 -19.46 -1.29 -0.52
CA GLU A 75 -20.59 -1.68 0.35
C GLU A 75 -20.84 -3.21 0.42
N GLU A 76 -19.82 -4.03 0.12
CA GLU A 76 -19.79 -5.47 0.38
C GLU A 76 -19.61 -5.72 1.89
N SER A 77 -20.56 -5.16 2.64
CA SER A 77 -20.78 -5.24 4.08
C SER A 77 -21.01 -6.68 4.57
N SER A 78 -20.98 -7.65 3.67
CA SER A 78 -21.10 -9.09 3.94
C SER A 78 -19.77 -9.76 4.23
N ALA A 79 -18.63 -9.08 4.02
CA ALA A 79 -17.33 -9.60 4.43
C ALA A 79 -17.19 -9.49 5.96
N GLY A 80 -17.78 -10.45 6.68
CA GLY A 80 -17.79 -10.53 8.13
C GLY A 80 -16.43 -10.22 8.77
N GLY A 81 -16.47 -9.58 9.94
CA GLY A 81 -15.27 -9.25 10.70
C GLY A 81 -14.34 -10.46 10.84
N GLY A 82 -13.05 -10.26 10.57
CA GLY A 82 -12.07 -11.34 10.56
C GLY A 82 -10.68 -10.86 10.17
N VAL A 83 -9.70 -11.76 10.27
CA VAL A 83 -8.32 -11.47 9.86
C VAL A 83 -8.26 -11.40 8.33
N LYS A 84 -7.86 -10.25 7.80
CA LYS A 84 -7.73 -10.01 6.35
C LYS A 84 -6.30 -10.20 5.83
N ILE A 85 -5.29 -9.94 6.67
CA ILE A 85 -3.88 -10.01 6.30
C ILE A 85 -3.07 -10.70 7.40
N LEU A 86 -2.17 -11.60 6.99
CA LEU A 86 -1.17 -12.21 7.85
C LEU A 86 0.24 -11.78 7.39
N TYR A 87 0.92 -11.02 8.23
CA TYR A 87 2.32 -10.67 8.04
C TYR A 87 3.22 -11.59 8.88
N VAL A 88 4.22 -12.19 8.25
CA VAL A 88 5.18 -13.08 8.90
C VAL A 88 6.59 -12.53 8.74
N SER A 89 7.30 -12.42 9.86
CA SER A 89 8.70 -11.96 9.90
C SER A 89 9.57 -12.98 10.62
N PRO A 90 10.82 -13.19 10.19
CA PRO A 90 11.78 -14.03 10.90
C PRO A 90 12.33 -13.37 12.18
N LEU A 91 12.14 -12.06 12.39
CA LEU A 91 12.73 -11.30 13.50
C LEU A 91 11.69 -10.45 14.25
N LYS A 92 11.75 -10.48 15.59
CA LYS A 92 10.91 -9.64 16.47
C LYS A 92 11.16 -8.15 16.27
N ALA A 93 12.41 -7.73 16.05
CA ALA A 93 12.74 -6.32 15.82
C ALA A 93 12.04 -5.74 14.59
N LEU A 94 11.93 -6.54 13.52
CA LEU A 94 11.22 -6.13 12.31
C LEU A 94 9.69 -6.07 12.51
N ASN A 95 9.15 -6.86 13.46
CA ASN A 95 7.74 -6.71 13.85
C ASN A 95 7.47 -5.37 14.54
N ASN A 96 8.41 -4.87 15.33
CA ASN A 96 8.24 -3.57 15.99
C ASN A 96 8.19 -2.42 14.97
N ASP A 97 8.88 -2.57 13.83
CA ASP A 97 8.84 -1.60 12.73
C ASP A 97 7.54 -1.65 11.92
N ILE A 98 6.72 -2.70 12.04
CA ILE A 98 5.41 -2.78 11.37
C ILE A 98 4.53 -1.62 11.79
N ASN A 99 4.56 -1.24 13.07
CA ASN A 99 3.76 -0.14 13.58
C ASN A 99 4.01 1.13 12.75
N ARG A 100 5.28 1.52 12.57
CA ARG A 100 5.63 2.65 11.70
C ARG A 100 5.17 2.46 10.24
N ASN A 101 5.22 1.23 9.73
CA ASN A 101 4.84 0.94 8.34
C ASN A 101 3.33 0.80 8.11
N LEU A 102 2.51 0.66 9.17
CA LEU A 102 1.05 0.53 9.09
C LEU A 102 0.32 1.72 9.72
N GLU A 103 0.72 2.17 10.91
CA GLU A 103 0.09 3.30 11.59
C GLU A 103 0.32 4.61 10.85
N LEU A 104 1.53 4.89 10.34
CA LEU A 104 1.77 6.14 9.61
C LEU A 104 0.88 6.26 8.35
N PRO A 105 0.78 5.23 7.48
CA PRO A 105 -0.22 5.25 6.42
C PRO A 105 -1.65 5.40 6.95
N LEU A 106 -2.08 4.58 7.91
CA LEU A 106 -3.47 4.60 8.36
C LEU A 106 -3.87 5.93 9.00
N GLN A 107 -2.96 6.58 9.72
CA GLN A 107 -3.19 7.91 10.30
C GLN A 107 -3.17 8.97 9.20
N GLY A 108 -2.13 9.00 8.37
CA GLY A 108 -1.99 10.04 7.35
C GLY A 108 -3.03 9.97 6.23
N ILE A 109 -3.60 8.81 5.93
CA ILE A 109 -4.70 8.64 4.97
C ILE A 109 -6.03 9.15 5.57
N ARG A 110 -6.16 9.22 6.90
CA ARG A 110 -7.37 9.74 7.59
C ARG A 110 -7.39 11.27 7.70
N GLU A 111 -6.24 11.93 7.58
CA GLU A 111 -6.07 13.39 7.65
C GLU A 111 -6.26 14.08 6.30
#